data_AF-A0A1Y6GD15-F1
#
_entry.id   AF-A0A1Y6GD15-F1
#
_cell.length_a   1.000
_cell.length_b   1.000
_cell.length_c   1.000
_cell.angle_alpha   90.00
_cell.angle_beta   90.00
_cell.angle_gamma   90.00
#
_symmetry.space_group_name_H-M   'P 1'
#
loop_
_entity.id
_entity.type
_entity.pdbx_description
1 polymer ?
#
loop_
_entity_poly.entity_id
_entity_poly.type
_entity_poly.pdbx_seq_one_letter_code
_entity_poly.pdbx_strand_id
1 'polypeptide(L)'
;MQNLRNELIKLIRKRSTIVLLGLTALIPLLTGPLVQMLQNRFGFTAFDGESFPLAILSLALTFYLPLLLALGISDMFAGEQEQKNLSFLLVRPISRFTIFGSKILCTGIYLFVLLMIICITSLITGAIWLENFTIQGLMLGIAAFILSWFPLMAIGVLFVFLNQWFGSSSKALTFSILLYLVMVVLTYLFPTVAQWLPAYDNNWYQRWMNSGFNLVSMGRSIYLLSWCAMFFTLGFYKFNQKEF
;
A
#
# COMPACT_ATOMS: atom_id res chain seq x y z
N MET A 1 -13.68 19.64 3.14
CA MET A 1 -13.36 18.62 4.17
C MET A 1 -14.50 17.64 4.46
N GLN A 2 -15.78 18.04 4.39
CA GLN A 2 -16.90 17.13 4.69
C GLN A 2 -16.94 15.87 3.80
N ASN A 3 -16.60 15.97 2.50
CA ASN A 3 -16.56 14.80 1.60
C ASN A 3 -15.50 13.77 2.02
N LEU A 4 -14.30 14.21 2.40
CA LEU A 4 -13.25 13.32 2.90
C LEU A 4 -13.71 12.54 4.12
N ARG A 5 -14.35 13.22 5.08
CA ARG A 5 -14.89 12.58 6.28
C ARG A 5 -15.96 11.54 5.94
N ASN A 6 -16.83 11.83 4.98
CA ASN A 6 -17.86 10.89 4.54
C ASN A 6 -17.25 9.64 3.88
N GLU A 7 -16.27 9.82 3.00
CA GLU A 7 -15.55 8.70 2.36
C GLU A 7 -14.79 7.84 3.38
N LEU A 8 -14.14 8.46 4.38
CA LEU A 8 -13.48 7.73 5.46
C LEU A 8 -14.47 6.93 6.32
N ILE A 9 -15.62 7.52 6.67
CA ILE A 9 -16.66 6.82 7.45
C ILE A 9 -17.20 5.63 6.66
N LYS A 10 -17.44 5.77 5.35
CA LYS A 10 -17.86 4.65 4.49
C LYS A 10 -16.82 3.53 4.51
N LEU A 11 -15.55 3.87 4.35
CA LEU A 11 -14.46 2.91 4.30
C LEU A 11 -14.31 2.15 5.63
N ILE A 12 -14.32 2.87 6.76
CA ILE A 12 -14.18 2.28 8.10
C ILE A 12 -15.39 1.42 8.47
N ARG A 13 -16.61 1.83 8.09
CA ARG A 13 -17.83 1.10 8.46
C ARG A 13 -18.07 -0.16 7.62
N LYS A 14 -17.36 -0.31 6.50
CA LYS A 14 -17.48 -1.50 5.64
C LYS A 14 -16.88 -2.71 6.36
N ARG A 15 -17.69 -3.76 6.55
CA ARG A 15 -17.27 -5.01 7.22
C ARG A 15 -16.01 -5.62 6.61
N SER A 16 -15.91 -5.60 5.28
CA SER A 16 -14.72 -6.10 4.56
C SER A 16 -13.45 -5.36 4.99
N THR A 17 -13.47 -4.03 5.08
CA THR A 17 -12.32 -3.24 5.53
C THR A 17 -11.92 -3.59 6.96
N ILE A 18 -12.90 -3.71 7.87
CA ILE A 18 -12.63 -4.04 9.28
C ILE A 18 -11.96 -5.42 9.39
N VAL A 19 -12.48 -6.42 8.66
CA VAL A 19 -11.90 -7.77 8.63
C VAL A 19 -10.48 -7.74 8.08
N LEU A 20 -10.23 -6.99 7.00
CA LEU A 20 -8.89 -6.85 6.42
C LEU A 20 -7.93 -6.17 7.39
N LEU A 21 -8.34 -5.09 8.07
CA LEU A 21 -7.53 -4.43 9.10
C LEU A 21 -7.19 -5.40 10.25
N GLY A 22 -8.17 -6.18 10.72
CA GLY A 22 -7.93 -7.22 11.73
C GLY A 22 -6.93 -8.28 11.24
N LEU A 23 -7.08 -8.75 10.01
CA LEU A 23 -6.18 -9.73 9.40
C LEU A 23 -4.75 -9.18 9.27
N THR A 24 -4.61 -7.88 8.94
CA THR A 24 -3.29 -7.24 8.86
C THR A 24 -2.56 -7.22 10.20
N ALA A 25 -3.29 -7.06 11.30
CA ALA A 25 -2.73 -7.10 12.65
C ALA A 25 -2.33 -8.52 13.07
N LEU A 26 -3.12 -9.53 12.66
CA LEU A 26 -2.87 -10.92 13.01
C LEU A 26 -1.61 -11.49 12.37
N ILE A 27 -1.25 -11.07 11.15
CA ILE A 27 -0.09 -11.63 10.44
C ILE A 27 1.22 -11.45 11.25
N PRO A 28 1.62 -10.24 11.67
CA PRO A 28 2.82 -10.07 12.51
C PRO A 28 2.73 -10.80 13.86
N LEU A 29 1.55 -10.75 14.50
CA LEU A 29 1.33 -11.39 15.81
C LEU A 29 1.48 -12.90 15.78
N LEU A 30 1.09 -13.56 14.69
CA LEU A 30 1.23 -15.01 14.53
C LEU A 30 2.64 -15.40 14.07
N THR A 31 3.25 -14.60 13.19
CA THR A 31 4.55 -14.94 12.61
C THR A 31 5.69 -14.87 13.63
N GLY A 32 5.69 -13.95 14.58
CA GLY A 32 6.80 -13.85 15.54
C GLY A 32 6.95 -15.03 16.51
N PRO A 33 5.89 -15.50 17.19
CA PRO A 33 5.95 -16.73 17.99
C PRO A 33 6.39 -17.94 17.16
N LEU A 34 5.88 -18.08 15.94
CA LEU A 34 6.26 -19.16 15.04
C LEU A 34 7.75 -19.11 14.69
N VAL A 35 8.27 -17.92 14.40
CA VAL A 35 9.69 -17.70 14.12
C VAL A 35 10.54 -18.06 15.34
N GLN A 36 10.17 -17.63 16.55
CA GLN A 36 10.89 -18.00 17.77
C GLN A 36 10.89 -19.52 18.00
N MET A 37 9.74 -20.19 17.84
CA MET A 37 9.63 -21.65 17.98
C MET A 37 10.51 -22.38 16.97
N LEU A 38 10.59 -21.90 15.73
CA LEU A 38 11.45 -22.47 14.70
C LEU A 38 12.93 -22.28 15.04
N GLN A 39 13.34 -21.06 15.41
CA GLN A 39 14.73 -20.77 15.78
C GLN A 39 15.21 -21.64 16.96
N ASN A 40 14.37 -21.80 17.99
CA ASN A 40 14.68 -22.64 19.14
C ASN A 40 14.78 -24.13 18.80
N ARG A 41 14.00 -24.62 17.83
CA ARG A 41 14.03 -26.03 17.39
C ARG A 41 15.22 -26.35 16.49
N PHE A 42 15.62 -25.42 15.64
CA PHE A 42 16.72 -25.61 14.69
C PHE A 42 18.08 -25.16 15.24
N GLY A 43 18.11 -24.47 16.38
CA GLY A 43 19.35 -23.98 17.00
C GLY A 43 20.06 -22.88 16.19
N PHE A 44 19.33 -22.20 15.32
CA PHE A 44 19.84 -21.14 14.45
C PHE A 44 18.97 -19.88 14.56
N THR A 45 19.60 -18.74 14.83
CA THR A 45 18.94 -17.43 14.91
C THR A 45 18.88 -16.80 13.51
N ALA A 46 17.73 -16.93 12.86
CA ALA A 46 17.51 -16.38 11.51
C ALA A 46 17.14 -14.89 11.53
N PHE A 47 16.46 -14.42 12.58
CA PHE A 47 15.99 -13.06 12.72
C PHE A 47 16.13 -12.60 14.16
N ASP A 48 16.70 -11.41 14.35
CA ASP A 48 16.72 -10.70 15.63
C ASP A 48 15.51 -9.76 15.75
N GLY A 49 15.20 -9.32 16.97
CA GLY A 49 14.08 -8.42 17.27
C GLY A 49 14.11 -7.09 16.50
N GLU A 50 15.29 -6.59 16.16
CA GLU A 50 15.48 -5.39 15.32
C GLU A 50 15.23 -5.66 13.82
N SER A 51 15.64 -6.83 13.32
CA SER A 51 15.49 -7.20 11.91
C SER A 51 14.09 -7.68 11.54
N PHE A 52 13.34 -8.19 12.52
CA PHE A 52 12.03 -8.81 12.32
C PHE A 52 10.97 -7.84 11.75
N PRO A 53 10.80 -6.60 12.26
CA PRO A 53 9.89 -5.62 11.66
C PRO A 53 10.23 -5.29 10.21
N LEU A 54 11.52 -5.19 9.87
CA LEU A 54 11.98 -4.90 8.52
C LEU A 54 11.73 -6.08 7.56
N ALA A 55 11.89 -7.30 8.05
CA ALA A 55 11.58 -8.52 7.29
C ALA A 55 10.07 -8.60 6.99
N ILE A 56 9.22 -8.40 7.99
CA ILE A 56 7.76 -8.33 7.80
C ILE A 56 7.39 -7.23 6.82
N LEU A 57 7.98 -6.04 6.96
CA LEU A 57 7.72 -4.93 6.05
C LEU A 57 8.06 -5.31 4.61
N SER A 58 9.21 -5.94 4.35
CA SER A 58 9.61 -6.34 2.99
C SER A 58 8.60 -7.29 2.33
N LEU A 59 8.10 -8.27 3.09
CA LEU A 59 7.09 -9.21 2.63
C LEU A 59 5.74 -8.52 2.43
N ALA A 60 5.37 -7.65 3.37
CA ALA A 60 4.14 -6.88 3.30
C ALA A 60 4.13 -5.95 2.08
N LEU A 61 5.23 -5.25 1.79
CA LEU A 61 5.36 -4.36 0.64
C LEU A 61 5.30 -5.10 -0.68
N THR A 62 5.92 -6.28 -0.76
CA THR A 62 6.02 -7.01 -2.02
C THR A 62 4.72 -7.72 -2.39
N PHE A 63 4.04 -8.32 -1.42
CA PHE A 63 2.86 -9.15 -1.69
C PHE A 63 1.60 -8.59 -1.05
N TYR A 64 1.60 -8.39 0.27
CA TYR A 64 0.36 -8.23 1.02
C TYR A 64 -0.34 -6.88 0.80
N LEU A 65 0.39 -5.77 0.98
CA LEU A 65 -0.15 -4.41 0.92
C LEU A 65 -0.63 -4.03 -0.49
N PRO A 66 0.11 -4.31 -1.58
CA PRO A 66 -0.38 -4.04 -2.93
C PRO A 66 -1.69 -4.77 -3.24
N LEU A 67 -1.86 -6.00 -2.77
CA LEU A 67 -3.11 -6.76 -2.96
C LEU A 67 -4.27 -6.14 -2.19
N LEU A 68 -4.07 -5.75 -0.92
CA LEU A 68 -5.08 -5.05 -0.13
C LEU A 68 -5.44 -3.69 -0.72
N LEU A 69 -4.45 -2.97 -1.25
CA LEU A 69 -4.67 -1.71 -1.93
C LEU A 69 -5.50 -1.90 -3.20
N ALA A 70 -5.19 -2.89 -4.02
CA ALA A 70 -5.98 -3.20 -5.21
C ALA A 70 -7.45 -3.47 -4.86
N LEU A 71 -7.70 -4.24 -3.80
CA LEU A 71 -9.05 -4.54 -3.30
C LEU A 71 -9.76 -3.30 -2.76
N GLY A 72 -9.10 -2.50 -1.93
CA GLY A 72 -9.67 -1.27 -1.40
C GLY A 72 -10.05 -0.28 -2.50
N ILE A 73 -9.18 -0.11 -3.49
CA ILE A 73 -9.40 0.81 -4.61
C ILE A 73 -10.47 0.28 -5.57
N SER A 74 -10.52 -1.03 -5.85
CA SER A 74 -11.58 -1.60 -6.70
C SER A 74 -12.94 -1.41 -6.09
N ASP A 75 -13.05 -1.60 -4.78
CA ASP A 75 -14.30 -1.40 -4.07
C ASP A 75 -14.74 0.06 -4.00
N MET A 76 -13.80 1.00 -3.77
CA MET A 76 -14.10 2.43 -3.69
C MET A 76 -14.47 3.05 -5.04
N PHE A 77 -13.90 2.56 -6.13
CA PHE A 77 -14.14 3.10 -7.47
C PHE A 77 -15.12 2.25 -8.27
N ALA A 78 -14.76 1.00 -8.57
CA ALA A 78 -15.56 0.12 -9.41
C ALA A 78 -16.82 -0.40 -8.67
N GLY A 79 -16.73 -0.68 -7.37
CA GLY A 79 -17.87 -1.10 -6.55
C GLY A 79 -18.97 -0.04 -6.40
N GLU A 80 -18.61 1.25 -6.32
CA GLU A 80 -19.61 2.32 -6.30
C GLU A 80 -20.30 2.55 -7.66
N GLN A 81 -19.66 2.20 -8.79
CA GLN A 81 -20.32 2.25 -10.11
C GLN A 81 -21.31 1.09 -10.25
N GLU A 82 -20.92 -0.10 -9.79
CA GLU A 82 -21.76 -1.31 -9.82
C GLU A 82 -23.05 -1.13 -9.00
N GLN A 83 -22.96 -0.44 -7.86
CA GLN A 83 -24.12 -0.15 -7.00
C GLN A 83 -24.97 1.05 -7.47
N LYS A 84 -24.67 1.65 -8.63
CA LYS A 84 -25.30 2.91 -9.13
C LYS A 84 -25.28 4.07 -8.12
N ASN A 85 -24.40 4.04 -7.12
CA ASN A 85 -24.29 5.12 -6.13
C ASN A 85 -23.55 6.35 -6.67
N LEU A 86 -22.82 6.21 -7.78
CA LEU A 86 -22.13 7.32 -8.44
C LEU A 86 -23.10 8.33 -9.08
N SER A 87 -24.21 7.88 -9.64
CA SER A 87 -25.23 8.79 -10.20
C SER A 87 -25.86 9.65 -9.09
N PHE A 88 -26.14 9.09 -7.92
CA PHE A 88 -26.62 9.85 -6.75
C PHE A 88 -25.61 10.84 -6.18
N LEU A 89 -24.30 10.56 -6.25
CA LEU A 89 -23.25 11.47 -5.80
C LEU A 89 -23.05 12.66 -6.76
N LEU A 90 -23.34 12.49 -8.06
CA LEU A 90 -23.20 13.52 -9.08
C LEU A 90 -24.36 14.52 -9.13
N VAL A 91 -25.51 14.21 -8.52
CA VAL A 91 -26.63 15.16 -8.36
C VAL A 91 -26.30 16.26 -7.33
N ARG A 92 -25.32 16.03 -6.46
CA ARG A 92 -24.85 17.04 -5.50
C ARG A 92 -23.97 18.07 -6.22
N PRO A 93 -24.06 19.38 -5.89
CA PRO A 93 -23.27 20.44 -6.52
C PRO A 93 -21.82 20.41 -6.01
N ILE A 94 -21.11 19.33 -6.29
CA ILE A 94 -19.74 19.08 -5.85
C ILE A 94 -18.89 18.90 -7.09
N SER A 95 -17.75 19.61 -7.17
CA SER A 95 -16.85 19.47 -8.32
C SER A 95 -16.28 18.06 -8.39
N ARG A 96 -16.25 17.47 -9.60
CA ARG A 96 -15.70 16.13 -9.84
C ARG A 96 -14.26 15.98 -9.34
N PHE A 97 -13.49 17.07 -9.39
CA PHE A 97 -12.14 17.15 -8.84
C PHE A 97 -12.09 16.92 -7.33
N THR A 98 -13.00 17.53 -6.56
CA THR A 98 -13.03 17.34 -5.10
C THR A 98 -13.45 15.93 -4.71
N ILE A 99 -14.32 15.28 -5.50
CA ILE A 99 -14.70 13.87 -5.29
C ILE A 99 -13.49 12.96 -5.54
N PHE A 100 -12.87 13.07 -6.73
CA PHE A 100 -11.73 12.24 -7.11
C PHE A 100 -10.54 12.42 -6.15
N GLY A 101 -10.18 13.67 -5.86
CA GLY A 101 -9.12 13.98 -4.89
C GLY A 101 -9.43 13.45 -3.49
N SER A 102 -10.69 13.50 -3.05
CA SER A 102 -11.07 12.94 -1.76
C SER A 102 -10.94 11.42 -1.68
N LYS A 103 -11.24 10.71 -2.78
CA LYS A 103 -11.05 9.26 -2.87
C LYS A 103 -9.58 8.88 -2.82
N ILE A 104 -8.74 9.59 -3.56
CA ILE A 104 -7.28 9.35 -3.56
C ILE A 104 -6.69 9.62 -2.17
N LEU A 105 -7.07 10.72 -1.52
CA LEU A 105 -6.64 10.98 -0.15
C LEU A 105 -7.11 9.90 0.83
N CYS A 106 -8.35 9.43 0.68
CA CYS A 106 -8.88 8.32 1.48
C CYS A 106 -8.07 7.02 1.25
N THR A 107 -7.67 6.71 0.01
CA THR A 107 -6.78 5.56 -0.26
C THR A 107 -5.40 5.73 0.38
N GLY A 108 -4.83 6.94 0.39
CA GLY A 108 -3.56 7.22 1.06
C GLY A 108 -3.64 7.09 2.58
N ILE A 109 -4.75 7.51 3.19
CA ILE A 109 -5.01 7.32 4.63
C ILE A 109 -5.21 5.84 4.95
N TYR A 110 -5.97 5.11 4.13
CA TYR A 110 -6.15 3.67 4.30
C TYR A 110 -4.82 2.92 4.27
N LEU A 111 -3.96 3.22 3.28
CA LEU A 111 -2.61 2.69 3.16
C LEU A 111 -1.76 3.00 4.40
N PHE A 112 -1.80 4.26 4.87
CA PHE A 112 -1.06 4.68 6.06
C PHE A 112 -1.51 3.93 7.32
N VAL A 113 -2.82 3.74 7.52
CA VAL A 113 -3.35 2.97 8.65
C VAL A 113 -2.91 1.51 8.59
N LEU A 114 -2.93 0.87 7.41
CA LEU A 114 -2.42 -0.48 7.23
C LEU A 114 -0.94 -0.60 7.62
N LEU A 115 -0.11 0.34 7.16
CA LEU A 115 1.31 0.39 7.50
C LEU A 115 1.51 0.56 9.01
N MET A 116 0.76 1.44 9.66
CA MET A 116 0.87 1.66 11.10
C MET A 116 0.45 0.43 11.91
N ILE A 117 -0.59 -0.30 11.48
CA ILE A 117 -1.00 -1.54 12.14
C ILE A 117 0.12 -2.59 12.05
N ILE A 118 0.70 -2.78 10.87
CA ILE A 118 1.82 -3.73 10.68
C ILE A 118 3.04 -3.27 11.47
N CYS A 119 3.35 -1.98 11.49
CA CYS A 119 4.46 -1.41 12.26
C CYS A 119 4.30 -1.71 13.75
N ILE A 120 3.17 -1.34 14.34
CA ILE A 120 2.92 -1.53 15.78
C ILE A 120 2.95 -3.02 16.15
N THR A 121 2.23 -3.85 15.40
CA THR A 121 2.15 -5.29 15.70
C THR A 121 3.48 -6.01 15.49
N SER A 122 4.25 -5.66 14.45
CA SER A 122 5.58 -6.25 14.22
C SER A 122 6.60 -5.80 15.26
N LEU A 123 6.58 -4.53 15.70
CA LEU A 123 7.45 -4.02 16.76
C LEU A 123 7.13 -4.67 18.11
N ILE A 124 5.84 -4.76 18.48
CA ILE A 124 5.40 -5.44 19.70
C ILE A 124 5.86 -6.90 19.69
N THR A 125 5.64 -7.58 18.56
CA THR A 125 6.00 -9.00 18.47
C THR A 125 7.52 -9.20 18.48
N GLY A 126 8.27 -8.33 17.78
CA GLY A 126 9.73 -8.32 17.81
C GLY A 126 10.30 -8.09 19.21
N ALA A 127 9.71 -7.19 19.99
CA ALA A 127 10.15 -6.87 21.35
C ALA A 127 9.82 -7.96 22.37
N ILE A 128 8.70 -8.68 22.21
CA ILE A 128 8.25 -9.70 23.18
C ILE A 128 8.89 -11.06 22.91
N TRP A 129 9.02 -11.46 21.64
CA TRP A 129 9.34 -12.85 21.27
C TRP A 129 10.78 -13.05 20.79
N LEU A 130 11.49 -12.00 20.39
CA LEU A 130 12.83 -12.10 19.83
C LEU A 130 13.86 -11.34 20.69
N GLU A 131 15.11 -11.77 20.60
CA GLU A 131 16.23 -11.17 21.35
C GLU A 131 16.82 -9.96 20.62
N ASN A 132 17.66 -9.17 21.30
CA ASN A 132 18.37 -8.01 20.76
C ASN A 132 17.47 -6.86 20.26
N PHE A 133 16.44 -6.50 21.03
CA PHE A 133 15.63 -5.32 20.73
C PHE A 133 16.32 -4.03 21.20
N THR A 134 16.76 -3.21 20.25
CA THR A 134 17.45 -1.93 20.53
C THR A 134 16.54 -0.72 20.25
N ILE A 135 16.80 0.39 20.93
CA ILE A 135 16.10 1.68 20.68
C ILE A 135 16.40 2.18 19.25
N GLN A 136 17.62 1.95 18.77
CA GLN A 136 18.02 2.30 17.40
C GLN A 136 17.21 1.50 16.37
N GLY A 137 17.04 0.20 16.58
CA GLY A 137 16.20 -0.66 15.74
C GLY A 137 14.74 -0.24 15.69
N LEU A 138 14.19 0.20 16.82
CA LEU A 138 12.84 0.77 16.87
C LEU A 138 12.72 2.03 15.99
N MET A 139 13.67 2.96 16.11
CA MET A 139 13.67 4.20 15.33
C MET A 139 13.83 3.92 13.82
N LEU A 140 14.72 2.99 13.46
CA LEU A 140 14.88 2.53 12.10
C LEU A 140 13.59 1.89 11.58
N GLY A 141 13.00 0.96 12.33
CA GLY A 141 11.72 0.33 11.97
C GLY A 141 10.67 1.38 11.62
N ILE A 142 10.39 2.31 12.53
CA ILE A 142 9.39 3.38 12.31
C ILE A 142 9.72 4.20 11.05
N ALA A 143 10.99 4.58 10.86
CA ALA A 143 11.41 5.32 9.67
C ALA A 143 11.15 4.52 8.39
N ALA A 144 11.48 3.21 8.35
CA ALA A 144 11.22 2.37 7.18
C ALA A 144 9.73 2.31 6.83
N PHE A 145 8.86 2.15 7.81
CA PHE A 145 7.41 2.14 7.59
C PHE A 145 6.92 3.46 7.02
N ILE A 146 7.37 4.61 7.55
CA ILE A 146 6.99 5.94 7.06
C ILE A 146 7.46 6.14 5.61
N LEU A 147 8.72 5.80 5.31
CA LEU A 147 9.25 5.92 3.96
C LEU A 147 8.49 5.02 2.98
N SER A 148 8.16 3.79 3.38
CA SER A 148 7.47 2.83 2.50
C SER A 148 6.08 3.27 2.02
N TRP A 149 5.46 4.26 2.69
CA TRP A 149 4.19 4.85 2.26
C TRP A 149 4.26 5.43 0.84
N PHE A 150 5.39 6.07 0.50
CA PHE A 150 5.54 6.80 -0.75
C PHE A 150 5.52 5.92 -2.01
N PRO A 151 6.37 4.86 -2.15
CA PRO A 151 6.33 3.97 -3.31
C PRO A 151 5.01 3.19 -3.42
N LEU A 152 4.41 2.79 -2.29
CA LEU A 152 3.10 2.13 -2.31
C LEU A 152 2.00 3.07 -2.83
N MET A 153 2.05 4.36 -2.50
CA MET A 153 1.10 5.33 -3.01
C MET A 153 1.21 5.46 -4.54
N ALA A 154 2.41 5.40 -5.11
CA ALA A 154 2.60 5.40 -6.57
C ALA A 154 1.92 4.20 -7.25
N ILE A 155 2.02 3.02 -6.64
CA ILE A 155 1.29 1.81 -7.09
C ILE A 155 -0.23 2.02 -6.93
N GLY A 156 -0.66 2.58 -5.81
CA GLY A 156 -2.08 2.88 -5.54
C GLY A 156 -2.69 3.82 -6.59
N VAL A 157 -2.00 4.90 -6.96
CA VAL A 157 -2.48 5.85 -7.99
C VAL A 157 -2.58 5.16 -9.36
N LEU A 158 -1.66 4.23 -9.68
CA LEU A 158 -1.76 3.41 -10.88
C LEU A 158 -3.03 2.53 -10.84
N PHE A 159 -3.33 1.85 -9.72
CA PHE A 159 -4.58 1.09 -9.59
C PHE A 159 -5.83 1.97 -9.70
N VAL A 160 -5.80 3.20 -9.15
CA VAL A 160 -6.91 4.16 -9.30
C VAL A 160 -7.16 4.46 -10.78
N PHE A 161 -6.10 4.68 -11.57
CA PHE A 161 -6.21 4.89 -13.01
C PHE A 161 -6.80 3.67 -13.73
N LEU A 162 -6.31 2.46 -13.44
CA LEU A 162 -6.81 1.23 -14.06
C LEU A 162 -8.28 0.98 -13.74
N ASN A 163 -8.69 1.21 -12.50
CA ASN A 163 -10.08 1.01 -12.08
C ASN A 163 -11.06 1.96 -12.79
N GLN A 164 -10.58 3.07 -13.39
CA GLN A 164 -11.44 3.89 -14.25
C GLN A 164 -11.84 3.19 -15.55
N TRP A 165 -11.28 2.04 -15.90
CA TRP A 165 -11.62 1.33 -17.14
C TRP A 165 -12.71 0.29 -16.95
N PHE A 166 -12.99 -0.09 -15.70
CA PHE A 166 -13.91 -1.18 -15.38
C PHE A 166 -15.16 -0.66 -14.67
N GLY A 167 -16.31 -1.27 -14.97
CA GLY A 167 -17.60 -0.93 -14.34
C GLY A 167 -18.03 -1.87 -13.22
N SER A 168 -17.27 -2.94 -12.93
CA SER A 168 -17.56 -3.89 -11.84
C SER A 168 -16.34 -4.09 -10.95
N SER A 169 -16.56 -4.25 -9.63
CA SER A 169 -15.47 -4.36 -8.65
C SER A 169 -14.57 -5.57 -8.92
N SER A 170 -15.18 -6.73 -9.21
CA SER A 170 -14.44 -7.97 -9.43
C SER A 170 -13.50 -7.91 -10.63
N LYS A 171 -13.93 -7.35 -11.76
CA LYS A 171 -13.07 -7.24 -12.98
C LYS A 171 -11.92 -6.26 -12.77
N ALA A 172 -12.19 -5.16 -12.07
CA ALA A 172 -11.19 -4.15 -11.78
C ALA A 172 -10.10 -4.69 -10.84
N LEU A 173 -10.52 -5.45 -9.82
CA LEU A 173 -9.65 -6.13 -8.87
C LEU A 173 -8.73 -7.14 -9.55
N THR A 174 -9.31 -8.08 -10.33
CA THR A 174 -8.51 -9.14 -10.97
C THR A 174 -7.49 -8.58 -11.95
N PHE A 175 -7.87 -7.56 -12.72
CA PHE A 175 -6.96 -6.90 -13.64
C PHE A 175 -5.82 -6.18 -12.91
N SER A 176 -6.12 -5.43 -11.84
CA SER A 176 -5.12 -4.71 -11.06
C SER A 176 -4.10 -5.66 -10.41
N ILE A 177 -4.59 -6.77 -9.83
CA ILE A 177 -3.74 -7.80 -9.21
C ILE A 177 -2.86 -8.47 -10.27
N LEU A 178 -3.44 -8.88 -11.41
CA LEU A 178 -2.69 -9.55 -12.46
C LEU A 178 -1.59 -8.64 -13.01
N LEU A 179 -1.91 -7.38 -13.30
CA LEU A 179 -0.92 -6.41 -13.76
C LEU A 179 0.20 -6.21 -12.73
N TYR A 180 -0.14 -6.10 -11.43
CA TYR A 180 0.86 -5.98 -10.38
C TYR A 180 1.80 -7.18 -10.31
N LEU A 181 1.24 -8.40 -10.36
CA LEU A 181 2.05 -9.62 -10.35
C LEU A 181 2.98 -9.68 -11.58
N VAL A 182 2.49 -9.29 -12.76
CA VAL A 182 3.33 -9.18 -13.96
C VAL A 182 4.45 -8.16 -13.74
N MET A 183 4.17 -6.99 -13.15
CA MET A 183 5.21 -6.01 -12.83
C MET A 183 6.27 -6.59 -11.88
N VAL A 184 5.85 -7.30 -10.83
CA VAL A 184 6.76 -7.95 -9.88
C VAL A 184 7.61 -9.02 -10.58
N VAL A 185 7.02 -9.85 -11.41
CA VAL A 185 7.79 -10.87 -12.16
C VAL A 185 8.79 -10.20 -13.12
N LEU A 186 8.38 -9.13 -13.80
CA LEU A 186 9.25 -8.36 -14.69
C LEU A 186 10.42 -7.72 -13.95
N THR A 187 10.25 -7.31 -12.69
CA THR A 187 11.38 -6.74 -11.93
C THR A 187 12.49 -7.76 -11.66
N TYR A 188 12.14 -9.05 -11.52
CA TYR A 188 13.12 -10.13 -11.34
C TYR A 188 13.70 -10.65 -12.64
N LEU A 189 12.91 -10.71 -13.73
CA LEU A 189 13.36 -11.25 -15.02
C LEU A 189 14.22 -10.27 -15.82
N PHE A 190 13.89 -8.97 -15.79
CA PHE A 190 14.54 -7.96 -16.63
C PHE A 190 14.96 -6.73 -15.81
N PRO A 191 16.14 -6.75 -15.16
CA PRO A 191 16.58 -5.65 -14.29
C PRO A 191 16.68 -4.29 -14.97
N THR A 192 16.91 -4.25 -16.29
CA THR A 192 16.95 -3.02 -17.10
C THR A 192 15.57 -2.38 -17.25
N VAL A 193 14.53 -3.19 -17.43
CA VAL A 193 13.13 -2.74 -17.52
C VAL A 193 12.54 -2.48 -16.13
N ALA A 194 12.97 -3.26 -15.14
CA ALA A 194 12.54 -3.15 -13.74
C ALA A 194 12.65 -1.73 -13.21
N GLN A 195 13.74 -1.04 -13.57
CA GLN A 195 14.00 0.34 -13.15
C GLN A 195 12.88 1.33 -13.54
N TRP A 196 12.06 1.03 -14.54
CA TRP A 196 10.97 1.91 -14.94
C TRP A 196 9.65 1.58 -14.23
N LEU A 197 9.56 0.46 -13.52
CA LEU A 197 8.35 0.03 -12.85
C LEU A 197 8.33 0.52 -11.40
N PRO A 198 7.21 1.05 -10.88
CA PRO A 198 7.08 1.41 -9.47
C PRO A 198 7.31 0.23 -8.52
N ALA A 199 7.01 -1.00 -8.97
CA ALA A 199 7.23 -2.23 -8.21
C ALA A 199 8.72 -2.48 -7.88
N TYR A 200 9.65 -1.87 -8.60
CA TYR A 200 11.09 -1.96 -8.32
C TYR A 200 11.51 -1.20 -7.06
N ASP A 201 10.71 -0.22 -6.65
CA ASP A 201 10.97 0.60 -5.47
C ASP A 201 10.33 0.01 -4.19
N ASN A 202 9.96 -1.28 -4.17
CA ASN A 202 9.53 -1.95 -2.94
C ASN A 202 10.64 -1.97 -1.85
N ASN A 203 11.92 -1.97 -2.26
CA ASN A 203 13.08 -1.87 -1.35
C ASN A 203 13.54 -0.41 -1.15
N TRP A 204 12.71 0.58 -1.45
CA TRP A 204 13.10 2.00 -1.38
C TRP A 204 13.59 2.42 0.01
N TYR A 205 12.94 1.96 1.08
CA TYR A 205 13.34 2.26 2.45
C TYR A 205 14.78 1.82 2.75
N GLN A 206 15.21 0.65 2.24
CA GLN A 206 16.57 0.15 2.41
C GLN A 206 17.58 1.05 1.70
N ARG A 207 17.23 1.60 0.53
CA ARG A 207 18.11 2.53 -0.20
C ARG A 207 18.38 3.79 0.60
N TRP A 208 17.35 4.37 1.21
CA TRP A 208 17.49 5.55 2.05
C TRP A 208 18.25 5.28 3.34
N MET A 209 18.02 4.14 3.98
CA MET A 209 18.74 3.75 5.19
C MET A 209 20.22 3.47 4.94
N ASN A 210 20.53 2.75 3.87
CA ASN A 210 21.90 2.29 3.60
C ASN A 210 22.76 3.36 2.92
N SER A 211 22.17 4.17 2.03
CA SER A 211 22.91 5.12 1.20
C SER A 211 22.63 6.59 1.52
N GLY A 212 21.68 6.88 2.42
CA GLY A 212 21.31 8.24 2.80
C GLY A 212 20.83 9.10 1.64
N PHE A 213 21.22 10.38 1.66
CA PHE A 213 20.96 11.34 0.59
C PHE A 213 21.90 11.11 -0.59
N ASN A 214 21.57 10.14 -1.43
CA ASN A 214 22.27 9.84 -2.67
C ASN A 214 21.54 10.52 -3.86
N LEU A 215 22.29 11.00 -4.85
CA LEU A 215 21.74 11.54 -6.10
C LEU A 215 20.79 10.53 -6.78
N VAL A 216 21.11 9.23 -6.68
CA VAL A 216 20.26 8.16 -7.22
C VAL A 216 18.94 8.04 -6.46
N SER A 217 18.95 8.09 -5.11
CA SER A 217 17.71 7.99 -4.32
C SER A 217 16.81 9.21 -4.52
N MET A 218 17.40 10.40 -4.65
CA MET A 218 16.67 11.62 -5.01
C MET A 218 16.09 11.55 -6.41
N GLY A 219 16.87 11.15 -7.42
CA GLY A 219 16.37 10.98 -8.79
C GLY A 219 15.17 10.02 -8.86
N ARG A 220 15.21 8.93 -8.07
CA ARG A 220 14.09 7.98 -7.94
C ARG A 220 12.87 8.59 -7.27
N SER A 221 13.04 9.42 -6.23
CA SER A 221 11.88 10.11 -5.63
C SER A 221 11.19 11.06 -6.61
N ILE A 222 11.96 11.76 -7.45
CA ILE A 222 11.41 12.64 -8.49
C ILE A 222 10.66 11.80 -9.53
N TYR A 223 11.23 10.67 -9.95
CA TYR A 223 10.57 9.73 -10.86
C TYR A 223 9.21 9.26 -10.33
N LEU A 224 9.16 8.82 -9.08
CA LEU A 224 7.91 8.39 -8.43
C LEU A 224 6.89 9.53 -8.29
N LEU A 225 7.34 10.76 -8.01
CA LEU A 225 6.47 11.96 -8.03
C LEU A 225 5.87 12.19 -9.41
N SER A 226 6.69 12.12 -10.47
CA SER A 226 6.23 12.26 -11.85
C SER A 226 5.24 11.16 -12.22
N TRP A 227 5.48 9.93 -11.77
CA TRP A 227 4.57 8.80 -11.96
C TRP A 227 3.22 9.07 -11.30
N CYS A 228 3.22 9.47 -10.02
CA CYS A 228 2.00 9.85 -9.31
C CYS A 228 1.23 10.97 -10.04
N ALA A 229 1.93 12.03 -10.48
CA ALA A 229 1.30 13.14 -11.19
C ALA A 229 0.69 12.72 -12.54
N MET A 230 1.40 11.90 -13.31
CA MET A 230 0.93 11.38 -14.59
C MET A 230 -0.33 10.52 -14.43
N PHE A 231 -0.31 9.53 -13.53
CA PHE A 231 -1.47 8.65 -13.35
C PHE A 231 -2.64 9.34 -12.64
N PHE A 232 -2.36 10.32 -11.78
CA PHE A 232 -3.40 11.17 -11.20
C PHE A 232 -4.14 11.97 -12.28
N THR A 233 -3.40 12.64 -13.17
CA THR A 233 -3.98 13.47 -14.24
C THR A 233 -4.73 12.62 -15.26
N LEU A 234 -4.16 11.49 -15.70
CA LEU A 234 -4.83 10.55 -16.61
C LEU A 234 -6.09 9.92 -15.98
N GLY A 235 -6.01 9.55 -14.69
CA GLY A 235 -7.14 9.03 -13.93
C GLY A 235 -8.26 10.06 -13.81
N PHE A 236 -7.91 11.31 -13.52
CA PHE A 236 -8.87 12.41 -13.43
C PHE A 236 -9.53 12.72 -14.78
N TYR A 237 -8.75 12.78 -15.87
CA TYR A 237 -9.27 13.01 -17.21
C TYR A 237 -10.34 11.98 -17.58
N LYS A 238 -10.05 10.70 -17.38
CA LYS A 238 -11.00 9.62 -17.65
C LYS A 238 -12.21 9.64 -16.72
N PHE A 239 -12.01 9.95 -15.44
CA PHE A 239 -13.11 10.11 -14.48
C PHE A 239 -14.05 11.24 -14.88
N ASN A 240 -13.53 12.32 -15.47
CA ASN A 240 -14.34 13.44 -15.93
C ASN A 240 -15.14 13.13 -17.20
N GLN A 241 -14.65 12.23 -18.06
CA GLN A 241 -15.35 11.85 -19.30
C GLN A 241 -16.42 10.78 -19.11
N LYS A 242 -16.43 10.09 -17.96
CA LYS A 242 -17.47 9.10 -17.67
C LYS A 242 -18.81 9.79 -17.45
N GLU A 243 -19.73 9.55 -18.37
CA GLU A 243 -21.16 9.74 -18.16
C GLU A 243 -21.69 8.50 -17.40
N PHE A 244 -22.34 8.73 -16.26
CA PHE A 244 -22.88 7.70 -15.36
C PHE A 244 -24.40 7.66 -15.43
#